data_AF-A0A0G0H425-F1
#
_entry.id   AF-A0A0G0H425-F1
#
_cell.length_a   1.000
_cell.length_b   1.000
_cell.length_c   1.000
_cell.angle_alpha   90.00
_cell.angle_beta   90.00
_cell.angle_gamma   90.00
#
_symmetry.space_group_name_H-M   'P 1'
#
loop_
_entity.id
_entity.type
_entity.pdbx_description
1 polymer ?
#
loop_
_entity_poly.entity_id
_entity_poly.type
_entity_poly.pdbx_seq_one_letter_code
_entity_poly.pdbx_strand_id
1 'polypeptide(L)'
;MLNVYKFVISIDFIIMSHEANKQILTLRPGGSLRESLFSEEQKLQQWFKNLGNLLKTHPSDDEFKRELNIDDPKSMWNTRPLFLKKLDLVPQFWLHTENVGLHIYHVAMNLNTEKIINKSVVRAATLLHDNGKRNDPTNHNHPLDSAQEAEKYLKWMDFNKKEIELCLHLIANHDFLGKIVNLQAKETIDDVIKICPTLEILNCLLVFTIADIGSIEGLIKIRPNILNDIISVYVKAKSKLLSSLPHPTDAIVWHKMPI
;
A
#
# COMPACT_ATOMS: atom_id res chain seq x y z
N MET A 1 18.88 -28.52 -14.10
CA MET A 1 18.55 -27.90 -15.40
C MET A 1 17.87 -26.56 -15.13
N LEU A 2 18.58 -25.46 -15.38
CA LEU A 2 18.10 -24.08 -15.21
C LEU A 2 17.36 -23.66 -16.48
N ASN A 3 16.05 -23.43 -16.40
CA ASN A 3 15.29 -22.82 -17.48
C ASN A 3 15.42 -21.29 -17.40
N VAL A 4 16.28 -20.74 -18.26
CA VAL A 4 16.45 -19.31 -18.48
C VAL A 4 15.33 -18.85 -19.42
N TYR A 5 14.28 -18.24 -18.88
CA TYR A 5 13.29 -17.54 -19.71
C TYR A 5 13.90 -16.22 -20.21
N LYS A 6 14.42 -16.22 -21.44
CA LYS A 6 14.70 -14.99 -22.20
C LYS A 6 13.36 -14.35 -22.57
N PHE A 7 13.01 -13.25 -21.92
CA PHE A 7 11.89 -12.42 -22.31
C PHE A 7 12.25 -11.61 -23.56
N VAL A 8 11.55 -11.87 -24.66
CA VAL A 8 11.55 -11.03 -25.86
C VAL A 8 10.48 -9.96 -25.63
N ILE A 9 10.89 -8.72 -25.38
CA ILE A 9 10.00 -7.55 -25.41
C ILE A 9 9.65 -7.32 -26.90
N SER A 10 8.40 -7.52 -27.30
CA SER A 10 8.00 -7.24 -28.69
C SER A 10 7.95 -5.73 -28.93
N ILE A 11 8.36 -5.30 -30.13
CA ILE A 11 8.34 -3.89 -30.57
C ILE A 11 6.90 -3.32 -30.51
N ASP A 12 5.88 -4.16 -30.62
CA ASP A 12 4.48 -3.78 -30.49
C ASP A 12 4.15 -3.18 -29.10
N PHE A 13 4.84 -3.60 -28.04
CA PHE A 13 4.68 -3.08 -26.69
C PHE A 13 5.13 -1.61 -26.55
N ILE A 14 6.20 -1.23 -27.26
CA ILE A 14 6.69 0.16 -27.28
C ILE A 14 5.69 1.06 -28.01
N ILE A 15 5.10 0.56 -29.10
CA ILE A 15 4.15 1.32 -29.94
C ILE A 15 2.82 1.55 -29.20
N MET A 16 2.29 0.56 -28.48
CA MET A 16 1.04 0.71 -27.71
C MET A 16 1.17 1.74 -26.56
N SER A 17 2.32 1.78 -25.88
CA SER A 17 2.60 2.78 -24.83
C SER A 17 2.66 4.21 -25.39
N HIS A 18 3.02 4.36 -26.68
CA HIS A 18 3.14 5.65 -27.33
C HIS A 18 1.78 6.18 -27.83
N GLU A 19 0.87 5.31 -28.26
CA GLU A 19 -0.49 5.70 -28.64
C GLU A 19 -1.40 6.03 -27.44
N ALA A 20 -1.26 5.30 -26.32
CA ALA A 20 -1.97 5.63 -25.08
C ALA A 20 -1.58 7.03 -24.56
N ASN A 21 -0.30 7.42 -24.73
CA ASN A 21 0.17 8.77 -24.40
C ASN A 21 -0.38 9.87 -25.32
N LYS A 22 -0.74 9.56 -26.58
CA LYS A 22 -1.37 10.53 -27.49
C LYS A 22 -2.84 10.79 -27.18
N GLN A 23 -3.58 9.78 -26.71
CA GLN A 23 -5.01 9.96 -26.41
C GLN A 23 -5.26 10.81 -25.14
N ILE A 24 -4.36 10.78 -24.15
CA ILE A 24 -4.49 11.59 -22.94
C ILE A 24 -4.22 13.10 -23.21
N LEU A 25 -3.50 13.44 -24.28
CA LEU A 25 -3.26 14.83 -24.68
C LEU A 25 -4.43 15.45 -25.46
N THR A 26 -5.50 14.71 -25.75
CA THR A 26 -6.74 15.24 -26.37
C THR A 26 -7.82 15.54 -25.33
N LEU A 27 -7.49 16.31 -24.30
CA LEU A 27 -8.48 16.92 -23.41
C LEU A 27 -9.05 18.19 -24.06
N ARG A 28 -10.33 18.07 -24.46
CA ARG A 28 -11.31 19.05 -24.96
C ARG A 28 -10.91 20.55 -24.91
N PRO A 29 -10.91 21.26 -26.06
CA PRO A 29 -10.88 22.72 -26.08
C PRO A 29 -12.30 23.24 -25.79
N GLY A 30 -12.61 23.53 -24.52
CA GLY A 30 -13.93 24.06 -24.17
C GLY A 30 -14.19 24.43 -22.71
N GLY A 31 -13.21 24.29 -21.81
CA GLY A 31 -13.29 24.80 -20.44
C GLY A 31 -12.93 26.28 -20.39
N SER A 32 -13.77 27.10 -19.75
CA SER A 32 -13.51 28.53 -19.56
C SER A 32 -12.15 28.76 -18.91
N LEU A 33 -11.39 29.75 -19.39
CA LEU A 33 -10.06 30.20 -18.91
C LEU A 33 -9.97 30.63 -17.43
N ARG A 34 -10.97 30.30 -16.60
CA ARG A 34 -10.96 30.44 -15.14
C ARG A 34 -10.67 29.14 -14.39
N GLU A 35 -10.36 28.05 -15.10
CA GLU A 35 -9.96 26.79 -14.47
C GLU A 35 -8.54 26.87 -13.87
N SER A 36 -8.52 27.21 -12.57
CA SER A 36 -7.51 26.93 -11.56
C SER A 36 -6.19 27.73 -11.61
N LEU A 37 -6.15 28.84 -10.86
CA LEU A 37 -4.94 29.57 -10.43
C LEU A 37 -3.99 28.76 -9.51
N PHE A 38 -4.31 27.51 -9.19
CA PHE A 38 -3.48 26.68 -8.31
C PHE A 38 -2.38 25.94 -9.07
N SER A 39 -1.17 25.96 -8.51
CA SER A 39 -0.08 25.07 -8.94
C SER A 39 -0.45 23.60 -8.70
N GLU A 40 0.18 22.68 -9.44
CA GLU A 40 -0.04 21.24 -9.23
C GLU A 40 0.29 20.81 -7.78
N GLU A 41 1.26 21.46 -7.13
CA GLU A 41 1.56 21.20 -5.71
C GLU A 41 0.40 21.61 -4.79
N GLN A 42 -0.24 22.76 -5.03
CA GLN A 42 -1.39 23.19 -4.25
C GLN A 42 -2.60 22.25 -4.43
N LYS A 43 -2.83 21.77 -5.66
CA LYS A 43 -3.87 20.76 -5.92
C LYS A 43 -3.56 19.46 -5.18
N LEU A 44 -2.29 19.03 -5.18
CA LEU A 44 -1.83 17.84 -4.48
C LEU A 44 -2.00 17.96 -2.97
N GLN A 45 -1.58 19.09 -2.39
CA GLN A 45 -1.77 19.37 -0.98
C GLN A 45 -3.26 19.38 -0.60
N GLN A 46 -4.12 20.02 -1.39
CA GLN A 46 -5.55 20.07 -1.11
C GLN A 46 -6.21 18.69 -1.22
N TRP A 47 -5.82 17.88 -2.21
CA TRP A 47 -6.33 16.51 -2.34
C TRP A 47 -5.92 15.66 -1.15
N PHE A 48 -4.66 15.73 -0.71
CA PHE A 48 -4.19 15.00 0.48
C PHE A 48 -4.85 15.49 1.77
N LYS A 49 -5.12 16.79 1.91
CA LYS A 49 -5.90 17.31 3.03
C LYS A 49 -7.33 16.73 3.05
N ASN A 50 -7.97 16.64 1.89
CA ASN A 50 -9.30 16.05 1.76
C ASN A 50 -9.30 14.55 2.08
N LEU A 51 -8.29 13.82 1.60
CA LEU A 51 -8.10 12.40 1.94
C LEU A 51 -7.87 12.21 3.44
N GLY A 52 -7.01 13.04 4.06
CA GLY A 52 -6.79 13.02 5.51
C GLY A 52 -8.09 13.24 6.31
N ASN A 53 -8.91 14.20 5.89
CA ASN A 53 -10.22 14.46 6.50
C ASN A 53 -11.14 13.23 6.38
N LEU A 54 -11.24 12.62 5.19
CA LEU A 54 -12.02 11.41 4.98
C LEU A 54 -11.52 10.26 5.87
N LEU A 55 -10.22 10.03 5.95
CA LEU A 55 -9.69 8.91 6.73
C LEU A 55 -9.91 9.09 8.24
N LYS A 56 -9.87 10.32 8.73
CA LYS A 56 -10.08 10.67 10.15
C LYS A 56 -11.53 10.65 10.59
N THR A 57 -12.52 10.68 9.68
CA THR A 57 -13.92 10.39 10.06
C THR A 57 -14.14 8.91 10.36
N HIS A 58 -13.11 8.07 10.20
CA HIS A 58 -13.15 6.63 10.40
C HIS A 58 -14.33 5.94 9.67
N PRO A 59 -14.47 6.17 8.34
CA PRO A 59 -15.57 5.58 7.59
C PRO A 59 -15.50 4.05 7.67
N SER A 60 -16.64 3.37 7.52
CA SER A 60 -16.63 1.92 7.32
C SER A 60 -15.84 1.55 6.05
N ASP A 61 -15.47 0.28 5.90
CA ASP A 61 -14.80 -0.16 4.67
C ASP A 61 -15.67 0.09 3.42
N ASP A 62 -16.99 -0.08 3.52
CA ASP A 62 -17.92 0.18 2.41
C ASP A 62 -18.00 1.68 2.05
N GLU A 63 -18.03 2.54 3.06
CA GLU A 63 -18.02 3.99 2.86
C GLU A 63 -16.70 4.44 2.22
N PHE A 64 -15.56 3.95 2.72
CA PHE A 64 -14.25 4.24 2.14
C PHE A 64 -14.17 3.80 0.67
N LYS A 65 -14.65 2.60 0.34
CA LYS A 65 -14.66 2.08 -1.03
C LYS A 65 -15.57 2.89 -1.94
N ARG A 66 -16.74 3.32 -1.45
CA ARG A 66 -17.67 4.18 -2.18
C ARG A 66 -17.05 5.53 -2.53
N GLU A 67 -16.33 6.16 -1.59
CA GLU A 67 -15.63 7.44 -1.84
C GLU A 67 -14.49 7.32 -2.86
N LEU A 68 -13.96 6.12 -3.05
CA LEU A 68 -12.92 5.81 -4.04
C LEU A 68 -13.46 5.23 -5.35
N ASN A 69 -14.77 5.06 -5.51
CA ASN A 69 -15.36 4.35 -6.65
C ASN A 69 -14.85 4.89 -8.01
N ILE A 70 -14.21 4.02 -8.79
CA ILE A 70 -13.62 4.39 -10.09
C ILE A 70 -14.67 4.72 -11.15
N ASP A 71 -15.92 4.26 -10.99
CA ASP A 71 -17.00 4.54 -11.93
C ASP A 71 -17.66 5.92 -11.69
N ASP A 72 -17.45 6.53 -10.51
CA ASP A 72 -17.94 7.87 -10.22
C ASP A 72 -16.89 8.92 -10.59
N PRO A 73 -17.09 9.76 -11.63
CA PRO A 73 -16.12 10.78 -12.03
C PRO A 73 -15.84 11.84 -10.96
N LYS A 74 -16.70 11.96 -9.95
CA LYS A 74 -16.53 12.87 -8.80
C LYS A 74 -15.86 12.23 -7.60
N SER A 75 -15.58 10.92 -7.64
CA SER A 75 -14.94 10.21 -6.53
C SER A 75 -13.56 10.78 -6.21
N MET A 76 -13.11 10.54 -4.99
CA MET A 76 -11.78 10.96 -4.54
C MET A 76 -10.67 10.31 -5.40
N TRP A 77 -10.91 9.08 -5.88
CA TRP A 77 -10.01 8.41 -6.82
C TRP A 77 -9.91 9.21 -8.12
N ASN A 78 -11.03 9.49 -8.81
CA ASN A 78 -10.99 10.14 -10.14
C ASN A 78 -10.59 11.62 -10.12
N THR A 79 -10.77 12.29 -8.98
CA THR A 79 -10.37 13.68 -8.76
C THR A 79 -8.91 13.84 -8.33
N ARG A 80 -8.13 12.75 -8.27
CA ARG A 80 -6.70 12.80 -7.92
C ARG A 80 -5.91 13.70 -8.88
N PRO A 81 -4.95 14.49 -8.38
CA PRO A 81 -4.08 15.34 -9.20
C PRO A 81 -3.30 14.54 -10.25
N LEU A 82 -2.88 15.21 -11.33
CA LEU A 82 -2.17 14.58 -12.45
C LEU A 82 -0.94 13.82 -11.98
N PHE A 83 -0.25 14.35 -10.96
CA PHE A 83 0.89 13.71 -10.33
C PHE A 83 0.63 12.26 -9.89
N LEU A 84 -0.53 11.99 -9.28
CA LEU A 84 -0.93 10.64 -8.86
C LEU A 84 -1.45 9.83 -10.06
N LYS A 85 -2.16 10.47 -11.02
CA LYS A 85 -2.63 9.81 -12.26
C LYS A 85 -1.50 9.26 -13.12
N LYS A 86 -0.27 9.76 -12.99
CA LYS A 86 0.89 9.19 -13.72
C LYS A 86 1.11 7.70 -13.42
N LEU A 87 0.73 7.22 -12.24
CA LEU A 87 0.81 5.79 -11.91
C LEU A 87 -0.12 4.92 -12.77
N ASP A 88 -1.17 5.50 -13.36
CA ASP A 88 -2.07 4.81 -14.29
C ASP A 88 -1.40 4.49 -15.62
N LEU A 89 -0.20 5.03 -15.88
CA LEU A 89 0.59 4.81 -17.09
C LEU A 89 1.80 3.92 -16.85
N VAL A 90 2.06 3.55 -15.59
CA VAL A 90 3.22 2.75 -15.21
C VAL A 90 2.81 1.29 -15.23
N PRO A 91 3.37 0.46 -16.14
CA PRO A 91 3.03 -0.95 -16.20
C PRO A 91 3.55 -1.68 -14.96
N GLN A 92 2.75 -2.60 -14.43
CA GLN A 92 3.18 -3.49 -13.36
C GLN A 92 3.84 -4.73 -13.97
N PHE A 93 5.04 -5.09 -13.52
CA PHE A 93 5.78 -6.26 -13.99
C PHE A 93 5.28 -7.57 -13.36
N TRP A 94 4.00 -7.90 -13.56
CA TRP A 94 3.44 -9.23 -13.32
C TRP A 94 2.90 -9.82 -14.62
N LEU A 95 2.65 -11.13 -14.65
CA LEU A 95 2.16 -11.85 -15.83
C LEU A 95 0.77 -11.39 -16.34
N HIS A 96 0.17 -10.39 -15.67
CA HIS A 96 -1.04 -9.70 -16.09
C HIS A 96 -0.76 -8.21 -16.16
N THR A 97 -1.18 -7.62 -17.28
CA THR A 97 -0.92 -6.24 -17.66
C THR A 97 -1.85 -5.28 -16.91
N GLU A 98 -1.63 -5.13 -15.61
CA GLU A 98 -2.23 -4.02 -14.84
C GLU A 98 -1.21 -2.87 -14.73
N ASN A 99 -1.70 -1.64 -14.61
CA ASN A 99 -0.87 -0.49 -14.31
C ASN A 99 -0.84 -0.25 -12.80
N VAL A 100 0.24 0.33 -12.28
CA VAL A 100 0.46 0.54 -10.84
C VAL A 100 -0.70 1.29 -10.19
N GLY A 101 -1.27 2.30 -10.86
CA GLY A 101 -2.44 3.03 -10.35
C GLY A 101 -3.66 2.13 -10.16
N LEU A 102 -3.96 1.26 -11.13
CA LEU A 102 -5.09 0.33 -11.05
C LEU A 102 -4.86 -0.74 -9.97
N HIS A 103 -3.62 -1.20 -9.81
CA HIS A 103 -3.24 -2.09 -8.73
C HIS A 103 -3.51 -1.46 -7.36
N ILE A 104 -3.02 -0.24 -7.10
CA ILE A 104 -3.28 0.49 -5.85
C ILE A 104 -4.80 0.60 -5.57
N TYR A 105 -5.60 0.87 -6.61
CA TYR A 105 -7.05 0.87 -6.49
C TYR A 105 -7.60 -0.48 -6.05
N HIS A 106 -7.21 -1.57 -6.72
CA HIS A 106 -7.64 -2.92 -6.37
C HIS A 106 -7.21 -3.32 -4.94
N VAL A 107 -6.01 -2.92 -4.49
CA VAL A 107 -5.59 -3.11 -3.10
C VAL A 107 -6.56 -2.39 -2.16
N ALA A 108 -6.92 -1.13 -2.44
CA ALA A 108 -7.87 -0.39 -1.63
C ALA A 108 -9.27 -1.02 -1.60
N MET A 109 -9.72 -1.61 -2.72
CA MET A 109 -11.01 -2.31 -2.80
C MET A 109 -11.00 -3.65 -2.05
N ASN A 110 -9.87 -4.34 -2.02
CA ASN A 110 -9.68 -5.60 -1.30
C ASN A 110 -9.41 -5.41 0.20
N LEU A 111 -9.08 -4.19 0.62
CA LEU A 111 -8.75 -3.89 2.00
C LEU A 111 -9.94 -4.17 2.95
N ASN A 112 -9.63 -4.79 4.09
CA ASN A 112 -10.57 -5.04 5.19
C ASN A 112 -9.96 -4.54 6.51
N THR A 113 -10.33 -3.34 6.92
CA THR A 113 -9.79 -2.68 8.10
C THR A 113 -10.71 -2.74 9.31
N GLU A 114 -11.86 -3.41 9.24
CA GLU A 114 -12.87 -3.31 10.30
C GLU A 114 -12.38 -3.65 11.71
N LYS A 115 -11.42 -4.57 11.82
CA LYS A 115 -10.82 -5.02 13.09
C LYS A 115 -9.48 -4.35 13.42
N ILE A 116 -9.08 -3.34 12.67
CA ILE A 116 -7.80 -2.65 12.82
C ILE A 116 -8.01 -1.36 13.62
N ILE A 117 -7.14 -1.11 14.60
CA ILE A 117 -7.20 0.10 15.43
C ILE A 117 -6.86 1.33 14.59
N ASN A 118 -5.73 1.30 13.86
CA ASN A 118 -5.30 2.42 13.02
C ASN A 118 -5.79 2.29 11.57
N LYS A 119 -7.11 2.21 11.37
CA LYS A 119 -7.71 2.06 10.02
C LYS A 119 -7.25 3.16 9.06
N SER A 120 -7.19 4.41 9.53
CA SER A 120 -6.74 5.58 8.76
C SER A 120 -5.31 5.40 8.24
N VAL A 121 -4.41 4.91 9.09
CA VAL A 121 -3.00 4.66 8.75
C VAL A 121 -2.85 3.57 7.71
N VAL A 122 -3.56 2.44 7.86
CA VAL A 122 -3.49 1.34 6.89
C VAL A 122 -4.04 1.80 5.53
N ARG A 123 -5.17 2.51 5.50
CA ARG A 123 -5.75 3.04 4.26
C ARG A 123 -4.83 4.05 3.57
N ALA A 124 -4.19 4.94 4.33
CA ALA A 124 -3.19 5.86 3.79
C ALA A 124 -1.98 5.12 3.21
N ALA A 125 -1.44 4.13 3.94
CA ALA A 125 -0.34 3.29 3.46
C ALA A 125 -0.70 2.60 2.15
N THR A 126 -1.89 1.99 2.07
CA THR A 126 -2.40 1.36 0.85
C THR A 126 -2.40 2.30 -0.35
N LEU A 127 -2.84 3.55 -0.21
CA LEU A 127 -2.90 4.50 -1.33
C LEU A 127 -1.53 5.06 -1.75
N LEU A 128 -0.48 4.87 -0.93
CA LEU A 128 0.83 5.49 -1.12
C LEU A 128 1.96 4.49 -1.38
N HIS A 129 1.72 3.19 -1.19
CA HIS A 129 2.79 2.19 -1.04
C HIS A 129 3.70 2.02 -2.26
N ASP A 130 3.18 2.36 -3.44
CA ASP A 130 3.81 2.12 -4.73
C ASP A 130 4.18 3.42 -5.47
N ASN A 131 4.13 4.56 -4.79
CA ASN A 131 4.50 5.86 -5.38
C ASN A 131 5.92 5.88 -5.97
N GLY A 132 6.86 5.16 -5.37
CA GLY A 132 8.24 5.03 -5.82
C GLY A 132 8.41 4.33 -7.16
N LYS A 133 7.37 3.65 -7.68
CA LYS A 133 7.37 3.07 -9.03
C LYS A 133 7.08 4.10 -10.13
N ARG A 134 6.66 5.33 -9.78
CA ARG A 134 6.18 6.33 -10.75
C ARG A 134 7.13 6.60 -11.91
N ASN A 135 8.43 6.60 -11.65
CA ASN A 135 9.47 6.89 -12.64
C ASN A 135 10.16 5.63 -13.18
N ASP A 136 10.09 4.53 -12.43
CA ASP A 136 10.74 3.27 -12.77
C ASP A 136 9.90 2.09 -12.24
N PRO A 137 9.11 1.42 -13.11
CA PRO A 137 8.34 0.23 -12.73
C PRO A 137 9.20 -0.95 -12.27
N THR A 138 10.50 -0.96 -12.56
CA THR A 138 11.45 -2.00 -12.12
C THR A 138 12.15 -1.66 -10.80
N ASN A 139 11.81 -0.53 -10.17
CA ASN A 139 12.47 -0.07 -8.96
C ASN A 139 12.29 -1.06 -7.80
N HIS A 140 13.33 -1.84 -7.52
CA HIS A 140 13.33 -2.79 -6.39
C HIS A 140 13.35 -2.09 -5.01
N ASN A 141 13.75 -0.82 -4.96
CA ASN A 141 13.76 0.00 -3.75
C ASN A 141 12.46 0.81 -3.57
N HIS A 142 11.46 0.61 -4.44
CA HIS A 142 10.21 1.36 -4.38
C HIS A 142 9.52 1.38 -3.02
N PRO A 143 9.59 0.38 -2.12
CA PRO A 143 8.98 0.50 -0.80
C PRO A 143 9.62 1.62 0.03
N LEU A 144 10.95 1.75 -0.02
CA LEU A 144 11.69 2.80 0.69
C LEU A 144 11.47 4.16 0.05
N ASP A 145 11.53 4.25 -1.27
CA ASP A 145 11.32 5.50 -2.00
C ASP A 145 9.88 6.01 -1.82
N SER A 146 8.90 5.10 -1.81
CA SER A 146 7.50 5.42 -1.53
C SER A 146 7.32 5.95 -0.11
N ALA A 147 7.99 5.36 0.88
CA ALA A 147 7.94 5.84 2.26
C ALA A 147 8.55 7.24 2.38
N GLN A 148 9.72 7.47 1.79
CA GLN A 148 10.37 8.79 1.80
C GLN A 148 9.47 9.87 1.16
N GLU A 149 8.82 9.56 0.03
CA GLU A 149 7.90 10.49 -0.61
C GLU A 149 6.63 10.72 0.23
N ALA A 150 6.11 9.67 0.86
CA ALA A 150 4.86 9.70 1.62
C ALA A 150 4.91 10.62 2.84
N GLU A 151 6.07 10.84 3.47
CA GLU A 151 6.16 11.64 4.70
C GLU A 151 5.55 13.04 4.51
N LYS A 152 5.81 13.72 3.38
CA LYS A 152 5.24 15.05 3.14
C LYS A 152 3.72 15.00 2.97
N TYR A 153 3.20 13.96 2.33
CA TYR A 153 1.76 13.80 2.10
C TYR A 153 1.02 13.49 3.41
N LEU A 154 1.60 12.67 4.27
CA LEU A 154 1.04 12.36 5.58
C LEU A 154 0.97 13.60 6.48
N LYS A 155 1.96 14.50 6.38
CA LYS A 155 1.89 15.82 7.03
C LYS A 155 0.74 16.67 6.49
N TRP A 156 0.48 16.64 5.18
CA TRP A 156 -0.66 17.35 4.59
C TRP A 156 -2.02 16.74 4.96
N MET A 157 -2.08 15.44 5.22
CA MET A 157 -3.24 14.74 5.81
C MET A 157 -3.43 15.05 7.31
N ASP A 158 -2.50 15.82 7.92
CA ASP A 158 -2.50 16.19 9.33
C ASP A 158 -2.37 14.96 10.28
N PHE A 159 -1.66 13.91 9.85
CA PHE A 159 -1.38 12.76 10.71
C PHE A 159 -0.40 13.15 11.82
N ASN A 160 -0.61 12.61 13.02
CA ASN A 160 0.32 12.82 14.12
C ASN A 160 1.62 12.01 13.92
N LYS A 161 2.64 12.31 14.74
CA LYS A 161 3.96 11.68 14.61
C LYS A 161 3.92 10.14 14.63
N LYS A 162 3.12 9.52 15.52
CA LYS A 162 3.02 8.06 15.63
C LYS A 162 2.30 7.45 14.42
N GLU A 163 1.27 8.13 13.92
CA GLU A 163 0.54 7.72 12.72
C GLU A 163 1.45 7.77 11.48
N ILE A 164 2.26 8.83 11.36
CA ILE A 164 3.27 8.96 10.30
C ILE A 164 4.29 7.82 10.41
N GLU A 165 4.90 7.61 11.58
CA GLU A 165 5.89 6.55 11.79
C GLU A 165 5.33 5.16 11.42
N LEU A 166 4.11 4.85 11.86
CA LEU A 166 3.44 3.60 11.50
C LEU A 166 3.17 3.50 9.99
N CYS A 167 2.65 4.57 9.37
CA CYS A 167 2.35 4.57 7.94
C CYS A 167 3.60 4.35 7.09
N LEU A 168 4.69 5.07 7.41
CA LEU A 168 5.98 4.93 6.74
C LEU A 168 6.56 3.53 6.92
N HIS A 169 6.43 2.97 8.12
CA HIS A 169 6.84 1.60 8.39
C HIS A 169 6.07 0.59 7.53
N LEU A 170 4.75 0.73 7.43
CA LEU A 170 3.91 -0.15 6.60
C LEU A 170 4.28 -0.04 5.11
N ILE A 171 4.45 1.18 4.59
CA ILE A 171 4.86 1.40 3.19
C ILE A 171 6.23 0.76 2.92
N ALA A 172 7.21 1.00 3.78
CA ALA A 172 8.58 0.49 3.60
C ALA A 172 8.67 -1.05 3.64
N ASN A 173 7.69 -1.72 4.27
CA ASN A 173 7.73 -3.16 4.52
C ASN A 173 6.54 -3.92 3.90
N HIS A 174 5.72 -3.30 3.04
CA HIS A 174 4.48 -3.90 2.53
C HIS A 174 4.68 -5.26 1.84
N ASP A 175 5.80 -5.40 1.12
CA ASP A 175 6.22 -6.64 0.45
C ASP A 175 6.75 -7.72 1.40
N PHE A 176 7.08 -7.41 2.66
CA PHE A 176 7.94 -8.25 3.48
C PHE A 176 7.32 -9.62 3.78
N LEU A 177 6.03 -9.65 4.13
CA LEU A 177 5.31 -10.90 4.36
C LEU A 177 5.12 -11.71 3.06
N GLY A 178 5.08 -11.06 1.90
CA GLY A 178 5.11 -11.74 0.59
C GLY A 178 6.49 -12.34 0.27
N LYS A 179 7.57 -11.66 0.66
CA LYS A 179 8.95 -12.13 0.46
C LYS A 179 9.24 -13.39 1.26
N ILE A 180 8.86 -13.44 2.53
CA ILE A 180 9.14 -14.60 3.40
C ILE A 180 8.42 -15.89 2.96
N VAL A 181 7.29 -15.80 2.28
CA VAL A 181 6.60 -16.99 1.73
C VAL A 181 7.17 -17.42 0.38
N ASN A 182 8.17 -16.73 -0.16
CA ASN A 182 8.89 -17.19 -1.34
C ASN A 182 9.71 -18.45 -1.01
N LEU A 183 9.69 -19.44 -1.89
CA LEU A 183 10.45 -20.70 -1.71
C LEU A 183 11.96 -20.49 -1.62
N GLN A 184 12.46 -19.34 -2.10
CA GLN A 184 13.87 -18.94 -2.05
C GLN A 184 14.16 -17.91 -0.94
N ALA A 185 13.18 -17.61 -0.08
CA ALA A 185 13.34 -16.64 0.99
C ALA A 185 14.46 -17.05 1.95
N LYS A 186 15.23 -16.06 2.39
CA LYS A 186 16.22 -16.22 3.48
C LYS A 186 15.68 -15.69 4.80
N GLU A 187 14.59 -14.94 4.74
CA GLU A 187 13.89 -14.33 5.85
C GLU A 187 13.23 -15.38 6.74
N THR A 188 13.23 -15.09 8.03
CA THR A 188 12.76 -15.99 9.09
C THR A 188 11.63 -15.34 9.89
N ILE A 189 10.96 -16.14 10.74
CA ILE A 189 9.98 -15.60 11.69
C ILE A 189 10.62 -14.57 12.64
N ASP A 190 11.91 -14.70 12.96
CA ASP A 190 12.63 -13.71 13.76
C ASP A 190 12.77 -12.37 13.02
N ASP A 191 12.96 -12.39 11.71
CA ASP A 191 12.98 -11.17 10.90
C ASP A 191 11.61 -10.49 10.87
N VAL A 192 10.52 -11.27 10.83
CA VAL A 192 9.15 -10.74 10.97
C VAL A 192 8.98 -10.03 12.31
N ILE A 193 9.47 -10.60 13.41
CA ILE A 193 9.36 -9.99 14.75
C ILE A 193 10.20 -8.72 14.85
N LYS A 194 11.38 -8.71 14.24
CA LYS A 194 12.24 -7.53 14.20
C LYS A 194 11.58 -6.36 13.47
N ILE A 195 10.87 -6.65 12.37
CA ILE A 195 10.14 -5.63 11.60
C ILE A 195 8.83 -5.27 12.30
N CYS A 196 8.10 -6.25 12.81
CA CYS A 196 6.82 -6.09 13.48
C CYS A 196 6.96 -6.40 14.98
N PRO A 197 7.58 -5.51 15.78
CA PRO A 197 7.84 -5.78 17.20
C PRO A 197 6.58 -5.76 18.06
N THR A 198 5.45 -5.31 17.52
CA THR A 198 4.17 -5.27 18.22
C THR A 198 3.08 -5.98 17.42
N LEU A 199 2.08 -6.49 18.14
CA LEU A 199 0.89 -7.09 17.51
C LEU A 199 0.14 -6.10 16.63
N GLU A 200 0.16 -4.81 16.98
CA GLU A 200 -0.46 -3.74 16.23
C GLU A 200 0.16 -3.61 14.84
N ILE A 201 1.49 -3.50 14.75
CA ILE A 201 2.21 -3.41 13.48
C ILE A 201 1.98 -4.69 12.67
N LEU A 202 2.11 -5.86 13.32
CA LEU A 202 1.92 -7.15 12.66
C LEU A 202 0.51 -7.31 12.07
N ASN A 203 -0.53 -6.88 12.78
CA ASN A 203 -1.92 -6.92 12.30
C ASN A 203 -2.14 -5.97 11.13
N CYS A 204 -1.61 -4.74 11.22
CA CYS A 204 -1.71 -3.76 10.14
C CYS A 204 -1.01 -4.27 8.87
N LEU A 205 0.20 -4.80 9.01
CA LEU A 205 0.97 -5.33 7.90
C LEU A 205 0.30 -6.56 7.28
N LEU A 206 -0.25 -7.48 8.08
CA LEU A 206 -0.99 -8.63 7.56
C LEU A 206 -2.17 -8.19 6.68
N VAL A 207 -3.05 -7.33 7.20
CA VAL A 207 -4.24 -6.88 6.47
C VAL A 207 -3.84 -6.21 5.17
N PHE A 208 -2.80 -5.39 5.23
CA PHE A 208 -2.30 -4.70 4.06
C PHE A 208 -1.71 -5.66 3.03
N THR A 209 -0.78 -6.56 3.41
CA THR A 209 -0.19 -7.53 2.49
C THR A 209 -1.23 -8.47 1.88
N ILE A 210 -2.24 -8.90 2.65
CA ILE A 210 -3.31 -9.77 2.11
C ILE A 210 -4.12 -9.04 1.04
N ALA A 211 -4.45 -7.76 1.24
CA ALA A 211 -5.15 -6.96 0.23
C ALA A 211 -4.30 -6.75 -1.01
N ASP A 212 -3.00 -6.49 -0.81
CA ASP A 212 -2.02 -6.24 -1.86
C ASP A 212 -1.81 -7.47 -2.75
N ILE A 213 -1.31 -8.56 -2.17
CA ILE A 213 -1.13 -9.85 -2.86
C ILE A 213 -2.46 -10.36 -3.41
N GLY A 214 -3.55 -10.14 -2.68
CA GLY A 214 -4.91 -10.51 -3.06
C GLY A 214 -5.41 -9.81 -4.34
N SER A 215 -4.86 -8.64 -4.67
CA SER A 215 -5.19 -7.90 -5.89
C SER A 215 -4.48 -8.45 -7.13
N ILE A 216 -3.43 -9.27 -6.97
CA ILE A 216 -2.60 -9.77 -8.07
C ILE A 216 -3.13 -11.14 -8.52
N GLU A 217 -4.12 -11.14 -9.40
CA GLU A 217 -4.82 -12.36 -9.84
C GLU A 217 -3.85 -13.46 -10.36
N GLY A 218 -2.79 -13.06 -11.05
CA GLY A 218 -1.79 -14.00 -11.56
C GLY A 218 -0.95 -14.70 -10.53
N LEU A 219 -0.57 -13.95 -9.51
CA LEU A 219 0.20 -14.51 -8.42
C LEU A 219 -0.64 -15.57 -7.70
N ILE A 220 -1.94 -15.31 -7.51
CA ILE A 220 -2.88 -16.29 -6.97
C ILE A 220 -3.00 -17.51 -7.89
N LYS A 221 -3.11 -17.32 -9.22
CA LYS A 221 -3.17 -18.45 -10.18
C LYS A 221 -1.91 -19.32 -10.14
N ILE A 222 -0.73 -18.72 -10.03
CA ILE A 222 0.56 -19.43 -10.01
C ILE A 222 0.86 -20.03 -8.64
N ARG A 223 0.42 -19.36 -7.56
CA ARG A 223 0.59 -19.81 -6.17
C ARG A 223 -0.75 -19.73 -5.42
N PRO A 224 -1.68 -20.68 -5.63
CA PRO A 224 -3.03 -20.64 -5.04
C PRO A 224 -3.06 -20.59 -3.51
N ASN A 225 -2.01 -21.06 -2.86
CA ASN A 225 -1.90 -21.10 -1.40
C ASN A 225 -1.17 -19.87 -0.79
N ILE A 226 -0.74 -18.89 -1.60
CA ILE A 226 0.12 -17.79 -1.11
C ILE A 226 -0.50 -17.02 0.06
N LEU A 227 -1.82 -16.79 0.05
CA LEU A 227 -2.51 -16.11 1.15
C LEU A 227 -2.51 -16.96 2.43
N ASN A 228 -2.70 -18.28 2.31
CA ASN A 228 -2.62 -19.20 3.44
C ASN A 228 -1.19 -19.28 4.01
N ASP A 229 -0.18 -19.24 3.15
CA ASP A 229 1.22 -19.20 3.54
C ASP A 229 1.52 -17.91 4.34
N ILE A 230 1.01 -16.76 3.88
CA ILE A 230 1.15 -15.46 4.58
C ILE A 230 0.47 -15.51 5.96
N ILE A 231 -0.76 -16.05 6.02
CA ILE A 231 -1.48 -16.23 7.29
C ILE A 231 -0.71 -17.15 8.24
N SER A 232 -0.10 -18.23 7.74
CA SER A 232 0.72 -19.15 8.53
C SER A 232 1.94 -18.45 9.14
N VAL A 233 2.63 -17.61 8.37
CA VAL A 233 3.74 -16.77 8.85
C VAL A 233 3.25 -15.83 9.96
N TYR A 234 2.13 -15.14 9.74
CA TYR A 234 1.53 -14.27 10.74
C TYR A 234 1.19 -15.01 12.03
N VAL A 235 0.56 -16.18 11.97
CA VAL A 235 0.19 -16.97 13.16
C VAL A 235 1.43 -17.36 13.96
N LYS A 236 2.50 -17.77 13.29
CA LYS A 236 3.78 -18.11 13.93
C LYS A 236 4.42 -16.89 14.59
N ALA A 237 4.50 -15.76 13.89
CA ALA A 237 5.06 -14.52 14.42
C ALA A 237 4.24 -14.00 15.62
N LYS A 238 2.91 -14.02 15.52
CA LYS A 238 1.98 -13.65 16.60
C LYS A 238 2.17 -14.52 17.83
N SER A 239 2.23 -15.84 17.66
CA SER A 239 2.45 -16.79 18.76
C SER A 239 3.76 -16.48 19.49
N LYS A 240 4.83 -16.23 18.73
CA LYS A 240 6.15 -15.92 19.29
C LYS A 240 6.17 -14.56 20.02
N LEU A 241 5.55 -13.52 19.45
CA LEU A 241 5.37 -12.23 20.14
C LEU A 241 4.62 -12.39 21.46
N LEU A 242 3.50 -13.11 21.47
CA LEU A 242 2.72 -13.37 22.68
C LEU A 242 3.52 -14.15 23.73
N SER A 243 4.34 -15.12 23.32
CA SER A 243 5.20 -15.89 24.22
C SER A 243 6.36 -15.07 24.82
N SER A 244 6.70 -13.93 24.21
CA SER A 244 7.75 -13.03 24.70
C SER A 244 7.25 -11.98 25.70
N LEU A 245 5.93 -11.88 25.89
CA LEU A 245 5.37 -11.01 26.92
C LEU A 245 5.67 -11.61 28.30
N PRO A 246 6.09 -10.80 29.29
CA PRO A 246 6.31 -11.28 30.64
C PRO A 246 5.04 -11.98 31.15
N HIS A 247 5.19 -13.17 31.74
CA HIS A 247 4.03 -13.88 32.27
C HIS A 247 3.35 -13.02 33.35
N PRO A 248 2.02 -12.99 33.42
CA PRO A 248 1.30 -12.20 34.42
C PRO A 248 1.71 -12.50 35.87
N THR A 249 2.24 -13.70 36.13
CA THR A 249 2.76 -14.13 37.43
C THR A 249 4.09 -13.47 37.80
N ASP A 250 4.86 -12.99 36.83
CA ASP A 250 6.16 -12.34 37.06
C ASP A 250 5.99 -10.86 37.47
N ALA A 251 4.77 -10.32 37.37
CA ALA A 251 4.40 -8.99 37.82
C ALA A 251 3.89 -8.93 39.28
N ILE A 252 3.83 -10.07 39.99
CA ILE A 252 3.42 -10.16 41.40
C ILE A 252 4.62 -10.51 42.30
N VAL A 253 5.68 -9.70 42.21
CA VAL A 253 6.65 -9.51 43.28
C VAL A 253 6.91 -8.01 43.30
N TRP A 254 7.18 -7.39 44.45
CA TRP A 254 7.27 -5.93 44.70
C TRP A 254 5.87 -5.30 44.93
N HIS A 255 5.32 -5.18 46.14
CA HIS A 255 5.92 -4.84 47.44
C HIS A 255 5.16 -5.55 48.58
N LYS A 256 5.82 -6.47 49.30
CA LYS A 256 5.53 -6.60 50.73
C LYS A 256 6.24 -5.43 51.40
N MET A 257 5.51 -4.36 51.69
CA MET A 257 6.00 -3.35 52.63
C MET A 257 6.11 -4.01 54.02
N PRO A 258 7.21 -3.81 54.75
CA PRO A 258 7.29 -4.23 56.14
C PRO A 258 6.26 -3.45 56.98
N ILE A 259 5.61 -4.19 57.87
CA ILE A 259 4.62 -3.72 58.87
C ILE A 259 5.29 -2.78 59.86
#